data_AF-A0A3Q8DVV9-F1
#
_entry.id   AF-A0A3Q8DVV9-F1
#
_cell.length_a   1.000
_cell.length_b   1.000
_cell.length_c   1.000
_cell.angle_alpha   90.00
_cell.angle_beta   90.00
_cell.angle_gamma   90.00
#
_symmetry.space_group_name_H-M   'P 1'
#
loop_
_entity.id
_entity.type
_entity.pdbx_description
1 polymer ?
#
loop_
_entity_poly.entity_id
_entity_poly.type
_entity_poly.pdbx_seq_one_letter_code
_entity_poly.pdbx_strand_id
1 'polypeptide(L)' 'MHINWQVCSLIVQAKGEQVQDISTQLNALPGCEVAVSDEQSGQMIAVVEAEHCRFNLSMQHPFQLSLSVF' A
#
# COMPACT_ATOMS: atom_id res chain seq x y z
N MET A 1 7.71 4.47 26.77
CA MET A 1 6.65 3.80 26.00
C MET A 1 7.33 3.14 24.81
N HIS A 2 7.35 1.80 24.77
CA HIS A 2 7.89 1.06 23.63
C HIS A 2 6.87 1.20 22.50
N ILE A 3 7.19 1.99 21.51
CA ILE A 3 6.36 2.13 20.32
C ILE A 3 6.59 0.85 19.52
N ASN A 4 5.62 -0.07 19.53
CA ASN A 4 5.66 -1.24 18.65
C ASN A 4 5.38 -0.74 17.23
N TRP A 5 6.44 -0.29 16.55
CA TRP A 5 6.38 -0.04 15.12
C TRP A 5 6.09 -1.40 14.45
N GLN A 6 4.99 -1.46 13.71
CA GLN A 6 4.67 -2.62 12.89
C GLN A 6 4.95 -2.24 11.45
N VAL A 7 5.66 -3.10 10.75
CA VAL A 7 5.83 -3.00 9.30
C VAL A 7 4.85 -3.95 8.67
N CYS A 8 3.89 -3.40 7.95
CA CYS A 8 2.87 -4.13 7.22
C CYS A 8 3.24 -4.11 5.73
N SER A 9 3.14 -5.24 5.03
CA SER A 9 3.27 -5.27 3.57
C SER A 9 1.87 -5.27 2.95
N LEU A 10 1.63 -4.34 2.04
CA LEU A 10 0.40 -4.18 1.29
C LEU A 10 0.64 -4.63 -0.15
N ILE A 11 -0.05 -5.68 -0.58
CA ILE A 11 -0.07 -6.06 -2.00
C ILE A 11 -1.31 -5.42 -2.61
N VAL A 12 -1.09 -4.60 -3.63
CA VAL A 12 -2.14 -3.87 -4.34
C VAL A 12 -2.22 -4.40 -5.76
N GLN A 13 -3.42 -4.80 -6.16
CA GLN A 13 -3.73 -5.14 -7.55
C GLN A 13 -4.58 -4.03 -8.15
N ALA A 14 -4.02 -3.32 -9.11
CA ALA A 14 -4.66 -2.25 -9.86
C ALA A 14 -4.65 -2.57 -11.37
N LYS A 15 -5.31 -1.72 -12.16
CA LYS A 15 -5.13 -1.71 -13.62
C LYS A 15 -3.80 -1.04 -13.94
N GLY A 16 -3.04 -1.58 -14.91
CA GLY A 16 -1.72 -1.06 -15.30
C GLY A 16 -1.68 0.45 -15.49
N GLU A 17 -2.71 1.02 -16.13
CA GLU A 17 -2.88 2.46 -16.36
C GLU A 17 -2.94 3.31 -15.07
N GLN A 18 -3.35 2.72 -13.95
CA GLN A 18 -3.51 3.38 -12.65
C GLN A 18 -2.34 3.11 -11.69
N VAL A 19 -1.38 2.25 -12.07
CA VAL A 19 -0.27 1.84 -11.21
C VAL A 19 0.57 3.06 -10.80
N GLN A 20 0.89 3.96 -11.73
CA GLN A 20 1.67 5.17 -11.44
C GLN A 20 0.94 6.15 -10.52
N ASP A 21 -0.34 6.39 -10.78
CA ASP A 21 -1.16 7.28 -9.95
C ASP A 21 -1.29 6.73 -8.53
N ILE A 22 -1.55 5.43 -8.38
CA ILE A 22 -1.68 4.78 -7.09
C ILE A 22 -0.33 4.75 -6.36
N SER A 23 0.77 4.48 -7.06
CA SER A 23 2.09 4.50 -6.42
C SER A 23 2.46 5.88 -5.90
N THR A 24 2.09 6.93 -6.63
CA THR A 24 2.31 8.32 -6.22
C THR A 24 1.46 8.66 -4.98
N GLN A 25 0.21 8.22 -4.95
CA GLN A 25 -0.66 8.42 -3.79
C GLN A 25 -0.17 7.66 -2.56
N LEU A 26 0.28 6.41 -2.72
CA LEU A 26 0.83 5.60 -1.64
C LEU A 26 2.11 6.21 -1.08
N ASN A 27 3.05 6.64 -1.93
CA ASN A 27 4.28 7.32 -1.49
C ASN A 27 4.02 8.69 -0.83
N ALA A 28 2.88 9.32 -1.11
CA ALA A 28 2.48 10.57 -0.45
C ALA A 28 1.91 10.32 0.97
N LEU A 29 1.59 9.07 1.33
CA LEU A 29 1.13 8.72 2.66
C LEU A 29 2.33 8.62 3.62
N PRO A 30 2.27 9.22 4.82
CA PRO A 30 3.36 9.16 5.78
C PRO A 30 3.55 7.71 6.25
N GLY A 31 4.81 7.25 6.21
CA GLY A 31 5.15 5.87 6.58
C GLY A 31 4.74 4.84 5.53
N CYS A 32 4.42 5.23 4.30
CA CYS A 32 4.12 4.29 3.22
C CYS A 32 5.14 4.47 2.08
N GLU A 33 5.75 3.37 1.67
CA GLU A 33 6.75 3.33 0.61
C GLU A 33 6.40 2.24 -0.39
N VAL A 34 6.33 2.57 -1.67
CA VAL A 34 6.13 1.58 -2.74
C VAL A 34 7.47 0.93 -3.06
N ALA A 35 7.66 -0.31 -2.61
CA ALA A 35 8.89 -1.07 -2.83
C ALA A 35 8.93 -1.70 -4.23
N VAL A 36 7.79 -2.10 -4.77
CA VAL A 36 7.68 -2.73 -6.09
C VAL A 36 6.45 -2.20 -6.81
N SER A 37 6.57 -1.82 -8.07
CA SER A 37 5.44 -1.57 -8.96
C SER A 37 5.68 -2.24 -10.31
N ASP A 38 4.69 -2.98 -10.79
CA ASP A 38 4.67 -3.61 -12.10
C ASP A 38 3.43 -3.19 -12.86
N GLU A 39 3.63 -2.31 -13.83
CA GLU A 39 2.58 -1.78 -14.71
C GLU A 39 2.02 -2.86 -15.65
N GLN A 40 2.83 -3.85 -16.02
CA GLN A 40 2.40 -4.89 -16.96
C GLN A 40 1.44 -5.89 -16.31
N SER A 41 1.70 -6.29 -15.07
CA SER A 41 0.78 -7.15 -14.30
C SER A 41 -0.27 -6.36 -13.52
N GLY A 42 -0.08 -5.05 -13.34
CA GLY A 42 -0.93 -4.22 -12.49
C GLY A 42 -0.72 -4.46 -11.00
N GLN A 43 0.34 -5.15 -10.60
CA GLN A 43 0.65 -5.42 -9.20
C GLN A 43 1.62 -4.39 -8.65
N MET A 44 1.46 -4.05 -7.38
CA MET A 44 2.47 -3.30 -6.63
C MET A 44 2.50 -3.76 -5.18
N ILE A 45 3.65 -3.59 -4.55
CA ILE A 45 3.89 -3.88 -3.15
C ILE A 45 4.29 -2.58 -2.48
N ALA A 46 3.53 -2.18 -1.48
CA ALA A 46 3.84 -1.06 -0.61
C ALA A 46 4.15 -1.56 0.80
N VAL A 47 5.18 -0.99 1.40
CA VAL A 47 5.57 -1.18 2.78
C VAL A 47 4.96 -0.05 3.58
N VAL A 48 4.31 -0.38 4.69
CA VAL A 48 3.66 0.59 5.56
C VAL A 48 4.20 0.43 6.96
N GLU A 49 4.85 1.47 7.45
CA GLU A 49 5.29 1.64 8.82
C GLU A 49 4.24 2.48 9.57
N ALA A 50 3.54 1.86 10.51
CA ALA A 50 2.57 2.56 11.33
C ALA A 50 2.55 2.03 12.77
N GLU A 51 2.30 2.91 13.74
CA GLU A 51 2.05 2.53 15.14
C GLU A 51 0.74 1.74 15.30
N HIS A 52 -0.17 1.86 14.32
CA HIS A 52 -1.46 1.17 14.29
C HIS A 52 -1.84 0.95 12.82
N CYS A 53 -1.75 -0.29 12.31
CA CYS A 53 -2.20 -0.64 10.95
C CYS A 53 -3.74 -0.61 10.87
N ARG A 54 -4.35 0.57 10.95
CA ARG A 54 -5.80 0.80 10.75
C ARG A 54 -6.01 1.57 9.46
N PHE A 55 -5.89 0.89 8.33
CA PHE A 55 -6.28 1.46 7.05
C PHE A 55 -7.81 1.62 7.01
N ASN A 56 -8.29 2.86 6.99
CA ASN A 56 -9.68 3.15 6.67
C ASN A 56 -9.86 3.01 5.14
N LEU A 57 -10.07 1.78 4.68
CA LEU A 57 -10.17 1.42 3.27
C LEU A 57 -11.54 1.76 2.65
N SER A 58 -12.14 2.90 3.04
CA SER A 58 -13.31 3.44 2.35
C SER A 58 -12.91 4.25 1.10
N MET A 59 -11.86 3.82 0.38
CA MET A 59 -11.57 4.37 -0.95
C MET A 59 -12.38 3.59 -1.98
N GLN A 60 -13.46 4.23 -2.41
CA GLN A 60 -14.26 3.91 -3.58
C GLN A 60 -13.31 3.76 -4.81
N HIS A 61 -13.45 2.68 -5.59
CA HIS A 61 -12.81 2.33 -6.90
C HIS A 61 -11.98 1.00 -6.87
N PRO A 62 -11.85 0.29 -8.03
CA PRO A 62 -11.87 -1.18 -8.09
C PRO A 62 -10.48 -1.83 -7.96
N PHE A 63 -9.82 -1.68 -6.82
CA PHE A 63 -8.57 -2.38 -6.53
C PHE A 63 -8.73 -3.28 -5.30
N GLN A 64 -8.27 -4.53 -5.43
CA GLN A 64 -8.22 -5.49 -4.32
C GLN A 64 -6.92 -5.23 -3.53
N LEU A 65 -7.04 -5.01 -2.23
CA LEU A 65 -5.92 -4.85 -1.31
C LEU A 65 -5.85 -6.07 -0.41
N SER A 66 -4.69 -6.73 -0.39
CA SER A 66 -4.38 -7.77 0.60
C SER A 66 -3.32 -7.25 1.55
N LEU A 67 -3.69 -7.07 2.82
CA LEU A 67 -2.78 -6.66 3.87
C LEU A 67 -2.21 -7.92 4.54
N SER A 68 -0.90 -8.10 4.45
CA SER A 68 -0.18 -9.13 5.22
C SER A 68 0.62 -8.44 6.33
N VAL A 69 0.25 -8.71 7.58
CA VAL A 69 1.01 -8.27 8.76
C VAL A 69 1.95 -9.42 9.13
N PHE A 70 3.26 -9.17 9.10
CA PHE A 70 4.28 -10.12 9.56
C PHE A 70 4.55 -9.97 11.06
#